data_AF-A0A9P1N2R7-F1
#
_entry.id   AF-A0A9P1N2R7-F1
#
_cell.length_a   1.000
_cell.length_b   1.000
_cell.length_c   1.000
_cell.angle_alpha   90.00
_cell.angle_beta   90.00
_cell.angle_gamma   90.00
#
_symmetry.space_group_name_H-M   'P 1'
#
loop_
_entity.id
_entity.type
_entity.pdbx_description
1 polymer ?
#
loop_
_entity_poly.entity_id
_entity_poly.type
_entity_poly.pdbx_seq_one_letter_code
_entity_poly.pdbx_strand_id
1 'polypeptide(L)'
;MHYYSLIFVFFLSIIIVDSKHKHGPKGGAEFLKNVTADARKEFQNISKNPGISIQQKEDKLKEWAKENNVEAQFNEHLTNMTQHKEQLNKNVGVVVSRLSEAKIEVDKIFADKSMTKIQQHDAVEELRKKKYPKEIPTLFYIGKLFTEDGKKEEKHTKRRN
;
A
#
# COMPACT_ATOMS: atom_id res chain seq x y z
N MET A 1 -23.51 9.81 -24.23
CA MET A 1 -23.28 8.70 -23.28
C MET A 1 -21.78 8.54 -23.11
N HIS A 2 -21.20 9.01 -22.00
CA HIS A 2 -19.77 8.89 -21.74
C HIS A 2 -19.51 7.57 -21.03
N TYR A 3 -18.86 6.64 -21.74
CA TYR A 3 -18.30 5.42 -21.16
C TYR A 3 -17.14 5.84 -20.25
N TYR A 4 -17.37 5.88 -18.93
CA TYR A 4 -16.28 5.87 -17.98
C TYR A 4 -15.65 4.48 -18.03
N SER A 5 -14.59 4.36 -18.83
CA SER A 5 -13.67 3.22 -18.78
C SER A 5 -13.03 3.22 -17.39
N LEU A 6 -13.63 2.49 -16.46
CA LEU A 6 -13.10 2.21 -15.13
C LEU A 6 -11.87 1.31 -15.27
N ILE A 7 -10.73 1.91 -15.63
CA ILE A 7 -9.43 1.21 -15.64
C ILE A 7 -9.06 0.95 -14.17
N PHE A 8 -9.46 -0.20 -13.63
CA PHE A 8 -9.23 -0.56 -12.23
C PHE A 8 -8.51 -1.89 -12.08
N VAL A 9 -7.22 -1.81 -12.37
CA VAL A 9 -6.27 -2.87 -12.07
C VAL A 9 -6.17 -3.13 -10.58
N PHE A 10 -6.54 -4.36 -10.22
CA PHE A 10 -6.20 -4.97 -8.95
C PHE A 10 -4.71 -5.39 -8.95
N PHE A 11 -3.96 -4.84 -8.00
CA PHE A 11 -2.77 -5.53 -7.50
C PHE A 11 -3.25 -6.70 -6.64
N LEU A 12 -3.40 -7.89 -7.23
CA LEU A 12 -3.47 -9.16 -6.48
C LEU A 12 -2.08 -9.62 -6.00
N SER A 13 -1.16 -8.68 -5.88
CA SER A 13 0.19 -8.83 -5.35
C SER A 13 0.44 -7.65 -4.41
N ILE A 14 0.10 -7.86 -3.14
CA ILE A 14 1.05 -7.71 -2.04
C ILE A 14 2.21 -6.76 -2.39
N ILE A 15 2.06 -5.47 -2.10
CA ILE A 15 3.24 -4.65 -1.81
C ILE A 15 3.69 -5.08 -0.41
N ILE A 16 4.53 -6.12 -0.34
CA ILE A 16 5.43 -6.30 0.80
C ILE A 16 6.74 -5.66 0.37
N VAL A 17 6.93 -4.43 0.83
CA VAL A 17 8.23 -4.03 1.35
C VAL A 17 8.50 -4.97 2.52
N ASP A 18 9.60 -5.70 2.42
CA ASP A 18 10.08 -6.75 3.33
C ASP A 18 9.94 -6.35 4.81
N SER A 19 9.01 -6.98 5.52
CA SER A 19 8.95 -6.96 6.98
C SER A 19 8.36 -8.27 7.48
N LYS A 20 9.24 -9.11 8.03
CA LYS A 20 8.90 -10.34 8.74
C LYS A 20 7.86 -10.04 9.84
N HIS A 21 6.83 -10.89 9.89
CA HIS A 21 5.78 -10.98 10.91
C HIS A 21 4.67 -9.91 10.87
N LYS A 22 3.57 -10.23 10.17
CA LYS A 22 2.25 -10.59 10.74
C LYS A 22 1.25 -10.76 9.61
N HIS A 23 0.41 -11.78 9.73
CA HIS A 23 -0.67 -12.09 8.81
C HIS A 23 -1.41 -10.82 8.38
N GLY A 24 -1.44 -10.55 7.08
CA GLY A 24 -2.40 -9.62 6.49
C GLY A 24 -3.83 -10.05 6.83
N PRO A 25 -4.84 -9.23 6.48
CA PRO A 25 -6.22 -9.57 6.76
C PRO A 25 -6.50 -11.01 6.30
N LYS A 26 -7.10 -11.82 7.18
CA LYS A 26 -7.56 -13.20 6.88
C LYS A 26 -8.72 -13.21 5.86
N GLY A 27 -8.63 -12.42 4.80
CA GLY A 27 -9.71 -12.10 3.86
C GLY A 27 -9.36 -12.52 2.45
N GLY A 28 -9.26 -13.83 2.20
CA GLY A 28 -9.58 -14.32 0.85
C GLY A 28 -11.02 -13.91 0.54
N ALA A 29 -11.30 -13.50 -0.70
CA ALA A 29 -12.64 -13.06 -1.08
C ALA A 29 -13.67 -14.14 -0.69
N GLU A 30 -14.66 -13.79 0.13
CA GLU A 30 -15.47 -14.79 0.83
C GLU A 30 -16.22 -15.72 -0.12
N PHE A 31 -16.57 -15.24 -1.31
CA PHE A 31 -17.20 -16.03 -2.37
C PHE A 31 -16.35 -17.22 -2.82
N LEU A 32 -15.02 -17.18 -2.66
CA LEU A 32 -14.13 -18.29 -2.98
C LEU A 32 -14.32 -19.50 -2.04
N LYS A 33 -14.96 -19.31 -0.87
CA LYS A 33 -15.32 -20.43 0.02
C LYS A 33 -16.42 -21.31 -0.60
N ASN A 34 -17.24 -20.75 -1.47
CA ASN A 34 -18.42 -21.40 -2.04
C ASN A 34 -18.14 -22.14 -3.37
N VAL A 35 -16.89 -22.13 -3.84
CA VAL A 35 -16.49 -22.82 -5.08
C VAL A 35 -15.53 -23.98 -4.79
N THR A 36 -15.37 -24.86 -5.77
CA THR A 36 -14.49 -26.04 -5.69
C THR A 36 -13.02 -25.63 -5.52
N ALA A 37 -12.18 -26.56 -5.06
CA ALA A 37 -10.74 -26.30 -4.94
C ALA A 37 -10.10 -25.95 -6.29
N ASP A 38 -10.52 -26.62 -7.37
CA ASP A 38 -10.05 -26.35 -8.73
C ASP A 38 -10.48 -24.97 -9.22
N ALA A 39 -11.73 -24.57 -8.98
CA ALA A 39 -12.21 -23.23 -9.29
C ALA A 39 -11.43 -22.14 -8.55
N ARG A 40 -11.08 -22.35 -7.27
CA ARG A 40 -10.20 -21.42 -6.53
C ARG A 40 -8.80 -21.34 -7.14
N LYS A 41 -8.25 -22.48 -7.60
CA LYS A 41 -6.94 -22.54 -8.24
C LYS A 41 -6.96 -21.77 -9.57
N GLU A 42 -8.00 -21.94 -10.36
CA GLU A 42 -8.21 -21.20 -11.61
C GLU A 42 -8.31 -19.70 -11.37
N PHE A 43 -9.15 -19.27 -10.43
CA PHE A 43 -9.25 -17.87 -10.02
C PHE A 43 -7.87 -17.27 -9.70
N GLN A 44 -7.06 -17.98 -8.91
CA GLN A 44 -5.71 -17.53 -8.56
C GLN A 44 -4.78 -17.47 -9.77
N ASN A 45 -4.86 -18.44 -10.68
CA ASN A 45 -4.05 -18.48 -11.90
C ASN A 45 -4.36 -17.28 -12.79
N ILE A 46 -5.65 -16.98 -13.04
CA ILE A 46 -6.07 -15.81 -13.82
C ILE A 46 -5.58 -14.53 -13.14
N SER A 47 -5.84 -14.39 -11.85
CA SER A 47 -5.51 -13.21 -11.04
C SER A 47 -4.02 -12.87 -11.05
N LYS A 48 -3.17 -13.89 -10.87
CA LYS A 48 -1.71 -13.74 -10.76
C LYS A 48 -0.99 -13.77 -12.10
N ASN A 49 -1.68 -14.03 -13.21
CA ASN A 49 -1.05 -14.15 -14.53
C ASN A 49 -0.38 -12.82 -14.93
N PRO A 50 0.95 -12.77 -15.07
CA PRO A 50 1.65 -11.54 -15.46
C PRO A 50 1.59 -11.29 -16.97
N GLY A 51 1.21 -12.30 -17.77
CA GLY A 51 1.23 -12.26 -19.24
C GLY A 51 -0.07 -11.79 -19.89
N ILE A 52 -1.08 -11.38 -19.11
CA ILE A 52 -2.33 -10.81 -19.64
C ILE A 52 -2.57 -9.41 -19.10
N SER A 53 -3.19 -8.59 -19.94
CA SER A 53 -3.61 -7.25 -19.56
C SER A 53 -4.65 -7.32 -18.45
N ILE A 54 -4.87 -6.18 -17.82
CA ILE A 54 -5.80 -6.13 -16.69
C ILE A 54 -7.23 -6.29 -17.19
N GLN A 55 -7.57 -5.64 -18.29
CA GLN A 55 -8.88 -5.82 -18.91
C GLN A 55 -9.12 -7.32 -19.20
N GLN A 56 -8.10 -8.00 -19.73
CA GLN A 56 -8.19 -9.45 -19.95
C GLN A 56 -8.35 -10.26 -18.65
N LYS A 57 -7.77 -9.83 -17.53
CA LYS A 57 -8.02 -10.46 -16.22
C LYS A 57 -9.47 -10.26 -15.79
N GLU A 58 -9.97 -9.03 -15.89
CA GLU A 58 -11.35 -8.70 -15.50
C GLU A 58 -12.35 -9.51 -16.32
N ASP A 59 -12.17 -9.57 -17.63
CA ASP A 59 -13.06 -10.30 -18.53
C ASP A 59 -13.05 -11.80 -18.21
N LYS A 60 -11.86 -12.40 -18.01
CA LYS A 60 -11.72 -13.81 -17.61
C LYS A 60 -12.28 -14.11 -16.22
N LEU A 61 -12.14 -13.20 -15.27
CA LEU A 61 -12.69 -13.39 -13.92
C LEU A 61 -14.22 -13.24 -13.88
N LYS A 62 -14.80 -12.39 -14.74
CA LYS A 62 -16.26 -12.31 -14.92
C LYS A 62 -16.80 -13.61 -15.52
N GLU A 63 -16.14 -14.14 -16.55
CA GLU A 63 -16.50 -15.42 -17.16
C GLU A 63 -16.39 -16.57 -16.13
N TRP A 64 -15.27 -16.64 -15.43
CA TRP A 64 -15.06 -17.59 -14.33
C TRP A 64 -16.16 -17.51 -13.26
N ALA A 65 -16.58 -16.30 -12.88
CA ALA A 65 -17.62 -16.12 -11.87
C ALA A 65 -18.99 -16.65 -12.33
N LYS A 66 -19.29 -16.51 -13.63
CA LYS A 66 -20.48 -17.06 -14.27
C LYS A 66 -20.45 -18.58 -14.31
N GLU A 67 -19.34 -19.17 -14.75
CA GLU A 67 -19.18 -20.63 -14.79
C GLU A 67 -19.32 -21.29 -13.42
N ASN A 68 -18.91 -20.57 -12.37
CA ASN A 68 -18.96 -21.05 -11.00
C ASN A 68 -20.20 -20.58 -10.21
N ASN A 69 -21.17 -19.93 -10.86
CA ASN A 69 -22.41 -19.43 -10.25
C ASN A 69 -22.18 -18.52 -9.02
N VAL A 70 -21.15 -17.67 -9.06
CA VAL A 70 -20.80 -16.71 -7.99
C VAL A 70 -20.78 -15.26 -8.46
N GLU A 71 -21.47 -14.95 -9.56
CA GLU A 71 -21.50 -13.61 -10.18
C GLU A 71 -21.92 -12.51 -9.20
N ALA A 72 -22.97 -12.74 -8.41
CA ALA A 72 -23.48 -11.74 -7.47
C ALA A 72 -22.44 -11.39 -6.40
N GLN A 73 -21.83 -12.40 -5.77
CA GLN A 73 -20.83 -12.20 -4.72
C GLN A 73 -19.51 -11.67 -5.30
N PHE A 74 -19.18 -12.04 -6.54
CA PHE A 74 -18.01 -11.50 -7.25
C PHE A 74 -18.20 -10.00 -7.55
N ASN A 75 -19.37 -9.59 -8.03
CA ASN A 75 -19.68 -8.18 -8.31
C ASN A 75 -19.72 -7.32 -7.04
N GLU A 76 -20.27 -7.86 -5.93
CA GLU A 76 -20.20 -7.21 -4.63
C GLU A 76 -18.74 -7.02 -4.17
N HIS A 77 -17.90 -8.06 -4.33
CA HIS A 77 -16.49 -7.97 -4.00
C HIS A 77 -15.76 -6.91 -4.83
N LEU A 78 -16.01 -6.84 -6.15
CA LEU A 78 -15.45 -5.80 -7.03
C LEU A 78 -15.85 -4.39 -6.58
N THR A 79 -17.12 -4.21 -6.21
CA THR A 79 -17.66 -2.93 -5.75
C THR A 79 -16.98 -2.48 -4.45
N ASN A 80 -16.93 -3.37 -3.46
CA ASN A 80 -16.27 -3.11 -2.18
C ASN A 80 -14.78 -2.76 -2.37
N MET A 81 -14.12 -3.41 -3.31
CA MET A 81 -12.70 -3.15 -3.57
C MET A 81 -12.44 -1.85 -4.32
N THR A 82 -13.35 -1.46 -5.19
CA THR A 82 -13.31 -0.16 -5.86
C THR A 82 -13.46 0.96 -4.85
N GLN A 83 -14.48 0.88 -3.99
CA GLN A 83 -14.71 1.84 -2.90
C GLN A 83 -13.54 1.92 -1.93
N HIS A 84 -13.00 0.77 -1.52
CA HIS A 84 -11.84 0.73 -0.63
C HIS A 84 -10.62 1.41 -1.25
N LYS A 85 -10.35 1.18 -2.55
CA LYS A 85 -9.23 1.80 -3.27
C LYS A 85 -9.42 3.31 -3.42
N GLU A 86 -10.62 3.77 -3.75
CA GLU A 86 -10.93 5.20 -3.81
C GLU A 86 -10.70 5.88 -2.46
N GLN A 87 -11.19 5.27 -1.37
CA GLN A 87 -10.97 5.79 -0.03
C GLN A 87 -9.48 5.79 0.36
N LEU A 88 -8.75 4.73 0.02
CA LEU A 88 -7.31 4.65 0.27
C LEU A 88 -6.55 5.73 -0.52
N ASN A 89 -6.85 5.90 -1.81
CA ASN A 89 -6.24 6.93 -2.65
C ASN A 89 -6.52 8.34 -2.10
N LYS A 90 -7.76 8.60 -1.66
CA LYS A 90 -8.11 9.86 -1.02
C LYS A 90 -7.30 10.08 0.26
N ASN A 91 -7.19 9.07 1.12
CA ASN A 91 -6.43 9.16 2.37
C ASN A 91 -4.94 9.41 2.10
N VAL A 92 -4.35 8.70 1.13
CA VAL A 92 -2.94 8.93 0.72
C VAL A 92 -2.77 10.34 0.16
N GLY A 93 -3.69 10.81 -0.68
CA GLY A 93 -3.67 12.18 -1.22
C GLY A 93 -3.67 13.25 -0.13
N VAL A 94 -4.45 13.06 0.93
CA VAL A 94 -4.46 13.96 2.10
C VAL A 94 -3.12 13.96 2.84
N VAL A 95 -2.48 12.80 3.01
CA VAL A 95 -1.15 12.75 3.64
C VAL A 95 -0.13 13.48 2.78
N VAL A 96 -0.10 13.18 1.47
CA VAL A 96 0.85 13.78 0.53
C VAL A 96 0.73 15.30 0.50
N SER A 97 -0.48 15.85 0.49
CA SER A 97 -0.69 17.30 0.46
C SER A 97 -0.19 18.02 1.72
N ARG A 98 -0.06 17.29 2.84
CA ARG A 98 0.38 17.82 4.14
C ARG A 98 1.84 17.54 4.48
N LEU A 99 2.53 16.70 3.69
CA LEU A 99 3.93 16.32 3.98
C LEU A 99 4.88 17.52 4.05
N SER A 100 4.72 18.51 3.16
CA SER A 100 5.58 19.69 3.13
C SER A 100 5.42 20.54 4.41
N GLU A 101 4.18 20.78 4.85
CA GLU A 101 3.89 21.50 6.09
C GLU A 101 4.46 20.77 7.30
N ALA A 102 4.22 19.46 7.40
CA ALA A 102 4.77 18.62 8.47
C ALA A 102 6.31 18.66 8.50
N LYS A 103 6.96 18.64 7.33
CA LYS A 103 8.42 18.70 7.23
C LYS A 103 8.96 20.02 7.79
N ILE A 104 8.35 21.15 7.45
CA ILE A 104 8.76 22.47 7.95
C ILE A 104 8.70 22.52 9.48
N GLU A 105 7.66 21.97 10.10
CA GLU A 105 7.55 21.96 11.56
C GLU A 105 8.57 21.03 12.22
N VAL A 106 8.81 19.85 11.65
CA VAL A 106 9.85 18.94 12.13
C VAL A 106 11.25 19.56 12.00
N ASP A 107 11.55 20.19 10.86
CA ASP A 107 12.84 20.86 10.63
C ASP A 107 13.08 21.98 11.66
N LYS A 108 12.04 22.74 12.03
CA LYS A 108 12.12 23.78 13.07
C LYS A 108 12.53 23.21 14.42
N ILE A 109 11.96 22.06 14.82
CA ILE A 109 12.33 21.39 16.08
C ILE A 109 13.81 20.97 16.05
N PHE A 110 14.27 20.39 14.95
CA PHE A 110 15.66 19.94 14.84
C PHE A 110 16.67 21.08 14.69
N ALA A 111 16.24 22.23 14.16
CA ALA A 111 17.05 23.44 14.09
C ALA A 111 17.20 24.17 15.43
N ASP A 112 16.31 23.92 16.40
CA ASP A 112 16.37 24.53 17.72
C ASP A 112 17.54 23.96 18.55
N LYS A 113 18.62 24.75 18.62
CA LYS A 113 19.85 24.42 19.35
C LYS A 113 19.72 24.54 20.88
N SER A 114 18.62 25.10 21.38
CA SER A 114 18.35 25.16 22.83
C SER A 114 17.81 23.83 23.37
N MET A 115 17.23 22.99 22.49
CA MET A 115 16.67 21.70 22.85
C MET A 115 17.74 20.60 22.86
N THR A 116 17.64 19.71 23.85
CA THR A 116 18.35 18.42 23.83
C THR A 116 17.71 17.46 22.82
N LYS A 117 18.45 16.41 22.43
CA LYS A 117 17.92 15.37 21.52
C LYS A 117 16.65 14.68 22.05
N ILE A 118 16.56 14.49 23.38
CA ILE A 118 15.38 13.89 24.02
C ILE A 118 14.19 14.84 23.87
N GLN A 119 14.38 16.13 24.15
CA GLN A 119 13.31 17.12 23.99
C GLN A 119 12.85 17.25 22.53
N GLN A 120 13.77 17.20 21.57
CA GLN A 120 13.42 17.23 20.15
C GLN A 120 12.58 16.02 19.75
N HIS A 121 12.97 14.83 20.21
CA HIS A 121 12.19 13.61 19.98
C HIS A 121 10.78 13.72 20.55
N ASP A 122 10.65 14.16 21.80
CA ASP A 122 9.35 14.29 22.46
C ASP A 122 8.45 15.33 21.77
N ALA A 123 9.02 16.45 21.31
CA ALA A 123 8.30 17.46 20.55
C ALA A 123 7.79 16.93 19.19
N VAL A 124 8.61 16.16 18.48
CA VAL A 124 8.17 15.52 17.23
C VAL A 124 7.08 14.47 17.49
N GLU A 125 7.19 13.69 18.57
CA GLU A 125 6.15 12.74 18.95
C GLU A 125 4.82 13.42 19.31
N GLU A 126 4.87 14.58 19.96
CA GLU A 126 3.68 15.38 20.22
C GLU A 126 3.05 15.93 18.93
N LEU A 127 3.86 16.44 17.98
CA LEU A 127 3.37 16.83 16.65
C LEU A 127 2.72 15.66 15.92
N ARG A 128 3.31 14.46 16.01
CA ARG A 128 2.78 13.25 15.39
C ARG A 128 1.41 12.90 15.96
N LYS A 129 1.26 12.87 17.28
CA LYS A 129 -0.01 12.53 17.92
C LYS A 129 -1.11 13.55 17.63
N LYS A 130 -0.76 14.85 17.61
CA LYS A 130 -1.76 15.94 17.57
C LYS A 130 -2.12 16.40 16.16
N LYS A 131 -1.14 16.46 15.25
CA LYS A 131 -1.31 17.15 13.95
C LYS A 131 -0.98 16.29 12.75
N TYR A 132 0.04 15.42 12.86
CA TYR A 132 0.64 14.72 11.72
C TYR A 132 0.85 13.22 11.95
N PRO A 133 -0.23 12.45 12.22
CA PRO A 133 -0.13 11.05 12.62
C PRO A 133 0.41 10.13 11.52
N LYS A 134 0.31 10.52 10.25
CA LYS A 134 0.75 9.71 9.10
C LYS A 134 1.91 10.36 8.35
N GLU A 135 1.95 11.68 8.35
CA GLU A 135 2.94 12.50 7.66
C GLU A 135 4.33 12.34 8.31
N ILE A 136 4.44 12.45 9.64
CA ILE A 136 5.74 12.33 10.34
C ILE A 136 6.38 10.94 10.15
N PRO A 137 5.67 9.81 10.36
CA PRO A 137 6.22 8.49 10.05
C PRO A 137 6.65 8.36 8.58
N THR A 138 5.89 8.95 7.66
CA THR A 138 6.21 8.93 6.23
C THR A 138 7.49 9.72 5.94
N LEU A 139 7.67 10.90 6.54
CA LEU A 139 8.90 11.69 6.41
C LEU A 139 10.12 10.93 6.92
N PHE A 140 10.00 10.24 8.06
CA PHE A 140 11.08 9.42 8.59
C PHE A 140 11.39 8.20 7.71
N TYR A 141 10.36 7.57 7.14
CA TYR A 141 10.55 6.52 6.15
C TYR A 141 11.31 7.03 4.92
N ILE A 142 10.89 8.16 4.35
CA ILE A 142 11.57 8.80 3.21
C ILE A 142 13.03 9.13 3.57
N GLY A 143 13.26 9.76 4.71
CA GLY A 143 14.62 10.12 5.17
C GLY A 143 15.52 8.89 5.33
N LYS A 144 14.97 7.77 5.84
CA LYS A 144 15.71 6.51 5.98
C LYS A 144 16.28 6.02 4.65
N LEU A 145 15.55 6.15 3.54
CA LEU A 145 16.02 5.76 2.21
C LEU A 145 17.36 6.44 1.85
N PHE A 146 17.52 7.71 2.18
CA PHE A 146 18.74 8.47 1.90
C PHE A 146 19.91 8.18 2.87
N THR A 147 19.66 7.47 3.97
CA THR A 147 20.70 7.12 4.97
C THR A 147 21.19 5.67 4.86
N GLU A 148 20.40 4.79 4.26
CA GLU A 148 20.76 3.37 4.10
C GLU A 148 21.65 3.12 2.89
N ASP A 149 21.52 3.92 1.83
CA ASP A 149 22.33 3.78 0.62
C ASP A 149 23.83 4.05 0.89
N GLY A 150 24.16 5.07 1.68
CA GLY A 150 25.55 5.35 2.06
C GLY A 150 26.22 4.25 2.91
N LYS A 151 25.45 3.49 3.70
CA LYS A 151 25.98 2.39 4.54
C LYS A 151 26.33 1.13 3.72
N LYS A 152 25.70 0.94 2.56
CA LYS A 152 25.99 -0.20 1.68
C LYS A 152 27.27 0.05 0.87
N GLU A 153 27.48 1.28 0.41
CA GLU A 153 28.71 1.66 -0.30
C GLU A 153 29.95 1.54 0.62
N GLU A 154 29.90 2.06 1.85
CA GLU A 154 31.03 2.01 2.77
C GLU A 154 31.48 0.56 3.11
N LYS A 155 30.52 -0.37 3.20
CA LYS A 155 30.80 -1.80 3.42
C LYS A 155 31.44 -2.48 2.21
N HIS A 156 31.14 -2.05 0.99
CA HIS A 156 31.78 -2.58 -0.21
C HIS A 156 33.22 -2.08 -0.37
N THR A 157 33.49 -0.83 -0.03
CA THR A 157 34.84 -0.25 -0.11
C THR A 157 35.78 -0.84 0.95
N LYS A 158 35.30 -1.06 2.18
CA LYS A 158 36.10 -1.70 3.25
C LYS A 158 36.40 -3.19 3.06
N ARG A 159 35.71 -3.88 2.15
CA ARG A 159 35.95 -5.31 1.83
C ARG A 159 36.90 -5.52 0.65
N ARG A 160 37.30 -4.44 -0.05
CA ARG A 160 38.21 -4.47 -1.20
C ARG A 160 39.62 -3.96 -0.86
N ASN A 161 39.85 -3.55 0.38
CA ASN A 161 41.16 -3.15 0.92
C ASN A 161 41.64 -4.18 1.93
#